data_AF-A0A5S4ZP18-F1
#
_entry.id   AF-A0A5S4ZP18-F1
#
_cell.length_a   1.000
_cell.length_b   1.000
_cell.length_c   1.000
_cell.angle_alpha   90.00
_cell.angle_beta   90.00
_cell.angle_gamma   90.00
#
_symmetry.space_group_name_H-M   'P 1'
#
loop_
_entity.id
_entity.type
_entity.pdbx_description
1 polymer ?
#
loop_
_entity_poly.entity_id
_entity_poly.type
_entity_poly.pdbx_seq_one_letter_code
_entity_poly.pdbx_strand_id
1 'polypeptide(L)'
;MKVILENELEKCAWEIMMAAHHKWKRNYGSSMCDYLDFYFEDIYKEEADKAVNDEVDRRLRDKFGDEFFVSEDEYVKSELEVYALDELTDEERQQLEQDFREDYEYVWEQIEDERDYLLEDVRQKLRGVYYTFFNGPQRLTIIYNGEVIQGVDNGQECEA
;
A
#
# COMPACT_ATOMS: atom_id res chain seq x y z
N MET A 1 -1.74 -6.56 -18.12
CA MET A 1 -2.82 -5.83 -17.42
C MET A 1 -3.79 -5.28 -18.46
N LYS A 2 -5.10 -5.33 -18.21
CA LYS A 2 -6.15 -4.80 -19.11
C LYS A 2 -6.83 -3.62 -18.42
N VAL A 3 -7.03 -2.53 -19.14
CA VAL A 3 -7.77 -1.36 -18.67
C VAL A 3 -8.95 -1.18 -19.63
N ILE A 4 -10.17 -1.18 -19.08
CA ILE A 4 -11.41 -0.99 -19.84
C ILE A 4 -11.83 0.46 -19.64
N LEU A 5 -12.01 1.18 -20.74
CA LEU A 5 -12.54 2.55 -20.74
C LEU A 5 -14.03 2.45 -21.06
N GLU A 6 -14.87 3.01 -20.19
CA GLU A 6 -16.33 2.80 -20.21
C GLU A 6 -17.07 3.90 -20.99
N ASN A 7 -16.42 5.04 -21.27
CA ASN A 7 -17.05 6.17 -21.93
C ASN A 7 -16.02 7.06 -22.68
N GLU A 8 -16.52 7.98 -23.53
CA GLU A 8 -15.69 8.88 -24.34
C GLU A 8 -14.86 9.87 -23.49
N LEU A 9 -15.32 10.20 -22.27
CA LEU A 9 -14.57 11.07 -21.36
C LEU A 9 -13.29 10.38 -20.87
N GLU A 10 -13.39 9.11 -20.47
CA GLU A 10 -12.25 8.28 -20.06
C GLU A 10 -11.26 8.03 -21.20
N LYS A 11 -11.77 7.85 -22.42
CA LYS A 11 -10.93 7.76 -23.63
C LYS A 11 -10.18 9.06 -23.89
N CYS A 12 -10.86 10.21 -23.83
CA CYS A 12 -10.24 11.51 -24.01
C CYS A 12 -9.18 11.79 -22.92
N ALA A 13 -9.48 11.45 -21.66
CA ALA A 13 -8.54 11.57 -20.55
C ALA A 13 -7.29 10.69 -20.76
N TRP A 14 -7.48 9.44 -21.19
CA TRP A 14 -6.38 8.53 -21.51
C TRP A 14 -5.49 9.07 -22.64
N GLU A 15 -6.08 9.56 -23.74
CA GLU A 15 -5.34 10.14 -24.87
C GLU A 15 -4.54 11.38 -24.44
N ILE A 16 -5.11 12.25 -23.61
CA ILE A 16 -4.43 13.42 -23.05
C ILE A 16 -3.26 12.99 -22.15
N MET A 17 -3.47 12.00 -21.28
CA MET A 17 -2.42 11.46 -20.39
C MET A 17 -1.26 10.85 -21.19
N MET A 18 -1.55 10.08 -22.24
CA MET A 18 -0.53 9.50 -23.12
C MET A 18 0.21 10.57 -23.91
N ALA A 19 -0.48 11.57 -24.45
CA ALA A 19 0.15 12.69 -25.15
C ALA A 19 1.05 13.52 -24.22
N ALA A 20 0.60 13.76 -22.98
CA ALA A 20 1.40 14.42 -21.95
C ALA A 20 2.65 13.61 -21.61
N HIS A 21 2.51 12.29 -21.41
CA HIS A 21 3.62 11.37 -21.15
C HIS A 21 4.65 11.37 -22.30
N HIS A 22 4.20 11.26 -23.56
CA HIS A 22 5.10 11.29 -24.73
C HIS A 22 5.81 12.64 -24.87
N LYS A 23 5.10 13.75 -24.68
CA LYS A 23 5.68 15.11 -24.74
C LYS A 23 6.70 15.30 -23.61
N TRP A 24 6.42 14.77 -22.43
CA TRP A 24 7.31 14.82 -21.28
C TRP A 24 8.59 14.00 -21.51
N LYS A 25 8.46 12.72 -21.88
CA LYS A 25 9.59 11.83 -22.21
C LYS A 25 10.52 12.42 -23.26
N ARG A 26 9.96 13.11 -24.26
CA ARG A 26 10.71 13.79 -25.33
C ARG A 26 11.51 15.00 -24.84
N ASN A 27 11.00 15.75 -23.85
CA ASN A 27 11.61 17.00 -23.39
C ASN A 27 12.54 16.82 -22.18
N TYR A 28 12.26 15.82 -21.34
CA TYR A 28 12.91 15.66 -20.03
C TYR A 28 13.57 14.29 -19.83
N GLY A 29 13.48 13.37 -20.80
CA GLY A 29 14.11 12.05 -20.73
C GLY A 29 13.33 11.04 -19.88
N SER A 30 14.04 10.06 -19.31
CA SER A 30 13.48 8.89 -18.62
C SER A 30 13.04 9.10 -17.17
N SER A 31 13.15 10.31 -16.60
CA SER A 31 12.93 10.55 -15.17
C SER A 31 11.49 10.94 -14.79
N MET A 32 10.47 10.38 -15.45
CA MET A 32 9.09 10.58 -14.98
C MET A 32 8.86 9.93 -13.61
N CYS A 33 9.66 8.92 -13.25
CA CYS A 33 9.68 8.30 -11.92
C CYS A 33 10.04 9.29 -10.82
N ASP A 34 11.14 10.05 -10.99
CA ASP A 34 11.59 11.03 -9.98
C ASP A 34 10.54 12.13 -9.74
N TYR A 35 9.77 12.49 -10.76
CA TYR A 35 8.68 13.46 -10.64
C TYR A 35 7.40 12.87 -10.03
N LEU A 36 7.18 11.56 -10.13
CA LEU A 36 6.04 10.89 -9.47
C LEU A 36 6.34 10.66 -8.00
N ASP A 37 7.58 10.29 -7.66
CA ASP A 37 8.03 10.29 -6.27
C ASP A 37 7.82 11.70 -5.67
N PHE A 38 8.23 12.77 -6.36
CA PHE A 38 7.90 14.15 -5.96
C PHE A 38 6.39 14.40 -5.85
N TYR A 39 5.57 13.91 -6.79
CA TYR A 39 4.12 14.13 -6.75
C TYR A 39 3.45 13.44 -5.54
N PHE A 40 3.84 12.22 -5.21
CA PHE A 40 3.24 11.46 -4.10
C PHE A 40 3.88 11.77 -2.75
N GLU A 41 5.18 12.03 -2.71
CA GLU A 41 5.92 12.25 -1.46
C GLU A 41 5.94 13.73 -1.05
N ASP A 42 5.72 14.66 -1.98
CA ASP A 42 5.70 16.10 -1.67
C ASP A 42 4.34 16.79 -1.92
N ILE A 43 3.64 16.48 -3.02
CA ILE A 43 2.37 17.19 -3.35
C ILE A 43 1.16 16.54 -2.67
N TYR A 44 1.01 15.21 -2.79
CA TYR A 44 -0.09 14.42 -2.22
C TYR A 44 0.37 13.59 -1.02
N LYS A 45 1.34 14.13 -0.28
CA LYS A 45 1.99 13.43 0.82
C LYS A 45 1.01 12.92 1.85
N GLU A 46 0.05 13.77 2.25
CA GLU A 46 -0.91 13.42 3.30
C GLU A 46 -1.81 12.26 2.87
N GLU A 47 -2.32 12.28 1.63
CA GLU A 47 -3.14 11.21 1.09
C GLU A 47 -2.34 9.92 0.85
N ALA A 48 -1.10 10.05 0.37
CA ALA A 48 -0.20 8.91 0.14
C ALA A 48 0.22 8.25 1.46
N ASP A 49 0.65 9.03 2.45
CA ASP A 49 1.01 8.51 3.78
C ASP A 49 -0.20 7.88 4.46
N LYS A 50 -1.40 8.47 4.34
CA LYS A 50 -2.62 7.87 4.84
C LYS A 50 -2.89 6.51 4.20
N ALA A 51 -2.86 6.43 2.87
CA ALA A 51 -3.12 5.18 2.16
C ALA A 51 -2.08 4.09 2.47
N VAL A 52 -0.81 4.48 2.65
CA VAL A 52 0.26 3.57 3.08
C VAL A 52 -0.01 3.07 4.51
N ASN A 53 -0.29 3.98 5.45
CA ASN A 53 -0.55 3.62 6.85
C ASN A 53 -1.79 2.72 6.98
N ASP A 54 -2.88 3.04 6.28
CA ASP A 54 -4.12 2.24 6.29
C ASP A 54 -3.84 0.80 5.80
N GLU A 55 -3.01 0.63 4.74
CA GLU A 55 -2.64 -0.70 4.24
C GLU A 55 -1.67 -1.44 5.18
N VAL A 56 -0.73 -0.74 5.81
CA VAL A 56 0.17 -1.32 6.82
C VAL A 56 -0.63 -1.81 8.02
N ASP A 57 -1.49 -0.96 8.58
CA ASP A 57 -2.34 -1.31 9.73
C ASP A 57 -3.25 -2.50 9.39
N ARG A 58 -3.84 -2.54 8.19
CA ARG A 58 -4.62 -3.70 7.73
C ARG A 58 -3.79 -4.98 7.73
N ARG A 59 -2.57 -4.95 7.19
CA ARG A 59 -1.70 -6.14 7.14
C ARG A 59 -1.19 -6.57 8.52
N LEU A 60 -0.90 -5.61 9.40
CA LEU A 60 -0.49 -5.92 10.77
C LEU A 60 -1.65 -6.58 11.53
N ARG A 61 -2.87 -6.07 11.40
CA ARG A 61 -4.09 -6.70 11.96
C ARG A 61 -4.32 -8.11 11.40
N ASP A 62 -4.18 -8.29 10.08
CA ASP A 62 -4.28 -9.62 9.46
C ASP A 62 -3.24 -10.62 10.00
N LYS A 63 -2.05 -10.14 10.38
CA LYS A 63 -0.92 -10.98 10.82
C LYS A 63 -0.96 -11.30 12.32
N PHE A 64 -1.23 -10.31 13.16
CA PHE A 64 -1.13 -10.42 14.61
C PHE A 64 -2.48 -10.60 15.30
N GLY A 65 -3.59 -10.25 14.63
CA GLY A 65 -4.92 -10.25 15.24
C GLY A 65 -5.32 -8.87 15.73
N ASP A 66 -6.63 -8.61 15.79
CA ASP A 66 -7.18 -7.32 16.22
C ASP A 66 -7.06 -7.10 17.73
N GLU A 67 -6.90 -8.17 18.50
CA GLU A 67 -6.77 -8.20 19.96
C GLU A 67 -5.54 -7.44 20.48
N PHE A 68 -4.48 -7.29 19.67
CA PHE A 68 -3.29 -6.53 20.03
C PHE A 68 -3.37 -5.04 19.67
N PHE A 69 -4.46 -4.58 19.03
CA PHE A 69 -4.64 -3.18 18.61
C PHE A 69 -5.59 -2.40 19.53
N VAL A 70 -5.63 -2.80 20.79
CA VAL A 70 -6.27 -2.08 21.90
C VAL A 70 -5.18 -1.59 22.86
N SER A 71 -5.53 -0.87 23.92
CA SER A 71 -4.53 -0.55 24.95
C SER A 71 -4.08 -1.80 25.72
N GLU A 72 -2.86 -1.80 26.27
CA GLU A 72 -2.35 -2.88 27.14
C GLU A 72 -3.37 -3.24 28.24
N ASP A 73 -3.93 -2.22 28.92
CA ASP A 73 -4.92 -2.45 29.98
C ASP A 73 -6.21 -3.10 29.45
N GLU A 74 -6.65 -2.76 28.23
CA GLU A 74 -7.80 -3.39 27.60
C GLU A 74 -7.52 -4.85 27.21
N TYR A 75 -6.32 -5.14 26.68
CA TYR A 75 -5.88 -6.49 26.36
C TYR A 75 -5.81 -7.37 27.61
N VAL A 76 -5.11 -6.91 28.65
CA VAL A 76 -4.98 -7.63 29.92
C VAL A 76 -6.36 -7.90 30.50
N LYS A 77 -7.25 -6.91 30.46
CA LYS A 77 -8.63 -7.09 30.92
C LYS A 77 -9.37 -8.14 30.10
N SER A 78 -9.28 -8.14 28.77
CA SER A 78 -9.96 -9.14 27.93
C SER A 78 -9.45 -10.56 28.15
N GLU A 79 -8.14 -10.73 28.36
CA GLU A 79 -7.56 -12.05 28.67
C GLU A 79 -8.03 -12.56 30.03
N LEU A 80 -8.08 -11.69 31.05
CA LEU A 80 -8.57 -12.06 32.38
C LEU A 80 -10.06 -12.43 32.40
N GLU A 81 -10.88 -11.87 31.52
CA GLU A 81 -12.31 -12.21 31.42
C GLU A 81 -12.55 -13.69 31.04
N VAL A 82 -11.55 -14.37 30.47
CA VAL A 82 -11.60 -15.80 30.13
C VAL A 82 -11.45 -16.70 31.37
N TYR A 83 -10.88 -16.18 32.45
CA TYR A 83 -10.58 -16.94 33.66
C TYR A 83 -11.70 -16.82 34.71
N ALA A 84 -11.91 -17.88 35.48
CA ALA A 84 -12.73 -17.84 36.70
C ALA A 84 -11.96 -17.10 37.81
N LEU A 85 -11.95 -15.77 37.73
CA LEU A 85 -11.15 -14.89 38.61
C LEU A 85 -11.49 -15.04 40.10
N ASP A 86 -12.67 -15.57 40.43
CA ASP A 86 -13.13 -15.85 41.79
C ASP A 86 -12.48 -17.10 42.42
N GLU A 87 -11.85 -17.95 41.61
CA GLU A 87 -11.09 -19.12 42.06
C GLU A 87 -9.60 -18.81 42.28
N LEU A 88 -9.12 -17.64 41.87
CA LEU A 88 -7.72 -17.22 41.99
C LEU A 88 -7.46 -16.46 43.30
N THR A 89 -6.29 -16.70 43.89
CA THR A 89 -5.77 -15.83 44.95
C THR A 89 -5.32 -14.48 44.39
N ASP A 90 -5.20 -13.47 45.26
CA ASP A 90 -4.72 -12.14 44.86
C ASP A 90 -3.30 -12.19 44.25
N GLU A 91 -2.44 -13.08 44.75
CA GLU A 91 -1.08 -13.27 44.21
C GLU A 91 -1.10 -13.93 42.83
N GLU A 92 -1.92 -14.97 42.63
CA GLU A 92 -2.06 -15.63 41.32
C GLU A 92 -2.64 -14.69 40.28
N ARG A 93 -3.60 -13.85 40.66
CA ARG A 93 -4.18 -12.85 39.78
C ARG A 93 -3.14 -11.79 39.37
N GLN A 94 -2.35 -11.29 40.31
CA GLN A 94 -1.30 -10.32 40.01
C GLN A 94 -0.22 -10.89 39.10
N GLN A 95 0.15 -12.16 39.30
CA GLN A 95 1.10 -12.84 38.42
C GLN A 95 0.53 -12.97 37.01
N LEU A 96 -0.73 -13.38 36.86
CA LEU A 96 -1.37 -13.52 35.56
C LEU A 96 -1.53 -12.17 34.84
N GLU A 97 -1.87 -11.10 35.58
CA GLU A 97 -1.87 -9.73 35.06
C GLU A 97 -0.49 -9.31 34.52
N GLN A 98 0.59 -9.68 35.22
CA GLN A 98 1.95 -9.41 34.79
C GLN A 98 2.34 -10.23 33.55
N ASP A 99 2.01 -11.52 33.53
CA ASP A 99 2.30 -12.41 32.40
C ASP A 99 1.62 -11.88 31.11
N PHE A 100 0.37 -11.42 31.19
CA PHE A 100 -0.31 -10.84 30.03
C PHE A 100 0.27 -9.50 29.57
N ARG A 101 0.78 -8.67 30.49
CA ARG A 101 1.50 -7.44 30.12
C ARG A 101 2.78 -7.77 29.36
N GLU A 102 3.54 -8.75 29.84
CA GLU A 102 4.77 -9.20 29.18
C GLU A 102 4.50 -9.81 27.80
N ASP A 103 3.44 -10.60 27.66
CA ASP A 103 2.99 -11.13 26.36
C ASP A 103 2.60 -10.01 25.40
N TYR A 104 1.84 -9.01 25.89
CA TYR A 104 1.46 -7.85 25.09
C TYR A 104 2.68 -7.05 24.62
N GLU A 105 3.61 -6.74 25.52
CA GLU A 105 4.84 -6.00 25.21
C GLU A 105 5.70 -6.76 24.18
N TYR A 106 5.86 -8.08 24.36
CA TYR A 106 6.62 -8.94 23.45
C TYR A 106 6.02 -8.99 22.04
N VAL A 107 4.70 -9.04 21.92
CA VAL A 107 4.02 -9.01 20.62
C VAL A 107 4.08 -7.61 20.03
N TRP A 108 3.98 -6.56 20.85
CA TRP A 108 4.05 -5.18 20.38
C TRP A 108 5.42 -4.83 19.79
N GLU A 109 6.52 -5.30 20.38
CA GLU A 109 7.86 -5.17 19.79
C GLU A 109 7.92 -5.78 18.38
N GLN A 110 7.31 -6.95 18.18
CA GLN A 110 7.25 -7.58 16.86
C GLN A 110 6.34 -6.82 15.88
N ILE A 111 5.25 -6.22 16.36
CA ILE A 111 4.37 -5.36 15.56
C ILE A 111 5.14 -4.13 15.08
N GLU A 112 5.96 -3.52 15.93
CA GLU A 112 6.78 -2.35 15.56
C GLU A 112 7.84 -2.71 14.52
N ASP A 113 8.58 -3.79 14.74
CA ASP A 113 9.58 -4.29 13.76
C ASP A 113 8.92 -4.60 12.40
N GLU A 114 7.75 -5.24 12.42
CA GLU A 114 7.02 -5.56 11.19
C GLU A 114 6.45 -4.29 10.53
N ARG A 115 5.99 -3.31 11.31
CA ARG A 115 5.45 -2.04 10.81
C ARG A 115 6.50 -1.31 9.98
N ASP A 116 7.72 -1.20 10.49
CA ASP A 116 8.82 -0.55 9.78
C ASP A 116 9.17 -1.27 8.46
N TYR A 117 9.20 -2.61 8.49
CA TYR A 117 9.38 -3.41 7.28
C TYR A 117 8.24 -3.20 6.26
N LEU A 118 6.99 -3.26 6.71
CA LEU A 118 5.82 -3.13 5.85
C LEU A 118 5.67 -1.72 5.26
N LEU A 119 6.05 -0.68 6.00
CA LEU A 119 6.06 0.69 5.50
C LEU A 119 6.93 0.81 4.24
N GLU A 120 8.14 0.26 4.27
CA GLU A 120 9.02 0.28 3.11
C GLU A 120 8.52 -0.65 2.00
N ASP A 121 8.07 -1.87 2.32
CA ASP A 121 7.53 -2.81 1.32
C ASP A 121 6.31 -2.21 0.57
N VAL A 122 5.37 -1.60 1.29
CA VAL A 122 4.18 -0.99 0.69
C VAL A 122 4.57 0.21 -0.18
N ARG A 123 5.49 1.07 0.29
CA ARG A 123 6.01 2.19 -0.53
C ARG A 123 6.70 1.70 -1.79
N GLN A 124 7.55 0.69 -1.71
CA GLN A 124 8.23 0.11 -2.87
C GLN A 124 7.25 -0.53 -3.85
N LYS A 125 6.23 -1.23 -3.35
CA LYS A 125 5.15 -1.77 -4.20
C LYS A 125 4.38 -0.66 -4.91
N LEU A 126 4.06 0.43 -4.21
CA LEU A 126 3.40 1.59 -4.78
C LEU A 126 4.26 2.24 -5.89
N ARG A 127 5.55 2.47 -5.61
CA ARG A 127 6.52 2.94 -6.62
C ARG A 127 6.61 1.98 -7.81
N GLY A 128 6.60 0.67 -7.57
CA GLY A 128 6.60 -0.36 -8.62
C GLY A 128 5.34 -0.34 -9.49
N VAL A 129 4.16 -0.08 -8.92
CA VAL A 129 2.92 0.11 -9.67
C VAL A 129 3.04 1.34 -10.58
N TYR A 130 3.54 2.46 -10.06
CA TYR A 130 3.75 3.67 -10.87
C TYR A 130 4.78 3.44 -11.98
N TYR A 131 5.92 2.84 -11.65
CA TYR A 131 6.92 2.46 -12.64
C TYR A 131 6.31 1.59 -13.74
N THR A 132 5.47 0.61 -13.37
CA THR A 132 4.80 -0.27 -14.33
C THR A 132 3.74 0.46 -15.16
N PHE A 133 3.01 1.40 -14.57
CA PHE A 133 1.99 2.17 -15.27
C PHE A 133 2.61 3.15 -16.28
N PHE A 134 3.67 3.86 -15.88
CA PHE A 134 4.28 4.92 -16.68
C PHE A 134 5.44 4.45 -17.57
N ASN A 135 6.18 3.41 -17.18
CA ASN A 135 7.22 2.77 -18.00
C ASN A 135 6.77 1.42 -18.56
N GLY A 136 5.50 1.06 -18.38
CA GLY A 136 4.91 -0.13 -18.98
C GLY A 136 5.20 -0.16 -20.48
N PRO A 137 5.79 -1.25 -21.00
CA PRO A 137 6.12 -1.34 -22.41
C PRO A 137 4.82 -1.47 -23.17
N GLN A 138 4.40 -0.47 -23.96
CA GLN A 138 3.66 -0.56 -25.25
C GLN A 138 2.53 -1.64 -25.38
N ARG A 139 2.04 -2.24 -24.30
CA ARG A 139 1.29 -3.51 -24.22
C ARG A 139 0.31 -3.49 -23.05
N LEU A 140 -0.07 -2.32 -22.55
CA LEU A 140 -1.38 -2.20 -21.91
C LEU A 140 -2.42 -2.42 -23.01
N THR A 141 -3.24 -3.47 -22.87
CA THR A 141 -4.37 -3.70 -23.77
C THR A 141 -5.51 -2.83 -23.26
N ILE A 142 -5.67 -1.66 -23.86
CA ILE A 142 -6.77 -0.74 -23.58
C ILE A 142 -7.96 -1.19 -24.42
N ILE A 143 -9.12 -1.41 -23.80
CA ILE A 143 -10.34 -1.81 -24.49
C ILE A 143 -11.40 -0.74 -24.31
N TYR A 144 -11.96 -0.24 -25.40
CA TYR A 144 -13.08 0.72 -25.42
C TYR A 144 -14.14 0.21 -26.39
N ASN A 145 -15.40 0.11 -25.95
CA ASN A 145 -16.50 -0.48 -26.75
C ASN A 145 -16.18 -1.86 -27.36
N GLY A 146 -15.36 -2.67 -26.68
CA GLY A 146 -14.94 -3.99 -27.18
C GLY A 146 -13.78 -3.97 -28.18
N GLU A 147 -13.28 -2.80 -28.57
CA GLU A 147 -12.14 -2.64 -29.47
C GLU A 147 -10.85 -2.37 -28.69
N VAL A 148 -9.74 -3.00 -29.11
CA VAL A 148 -8.42 -2.76 -28.52
C VAL A 148 -7.83 -1.47 -29.11
N ILE A 149 -7.66 -0.45 -28.28
CA ILE A 149 -7.02 0.82 -28.64
C ILE A 149 -5.57 0.81 -28.13
N GLN A 150 -4.72 -0.06 -28.70
CA GLN A 150 -3.29 0.06 -28.46
C GLN A 150 -2.72 1.23 -29.27
N GLY A 151 -1.97 2.11 -28.61
CA GLY A 151 -1.15 3.09 -29.29
C GLY A 151 -0.10 2.34 -30.12
N VAL A 152 -0.22 2.43 -31.45
CA VAL A 152 0.72 1.78 -32.37
C VAL A 152 2.11 2.33 -32.11
N ASP A 153 3.01 1.48 -31.62
CA ASP A 153 4.43 1.72 -31.78
C ASP A 153 4.72 1.45 -33.26
N ASN A 154 4.55 2.48 -34.09
CA ASN A 154 5.01 2.43 -35.46
C ASN A 154 6.53 2.37 -35.36
N GLY A 155 7.06 1.15 -35.45
CA GLY A 155 8.48 0.91 -35.58
C GLY A 155 9.03 1.78 -36.70
N GLN A 156 9.62 2.91 -36.34
CA GLN A 156 10.68 3.48 -37.14
C GLN A 156 11.93 2.74 -36.74
N GLU A 157 12.24 1.73 -37.55
CA GLU A 157 13.57 1.22 -37.76
C GLU A 157 14.54 2.41 -37.77
N CYS A 158 15.44 2.46 -36.78
CA CYS A 158 16.66 3.24 -36.93
C CYS A 158 17.49 2.52 -38.01
N GLU A 159 17.35 2.96 -39.26
CA GLU A 159 18.34 2.66 -40.29
C GLU A 159 19.69 3.29 -39.90
N ALA A 160 20.71 2.43 -39.91
CA ALA A 160 22.17 2.59 -39.81
C ALA A 160 22.78 3.95 -39.46
#